data_AF-D7E3G9-F1
#
_entry.id   AF-D7E3G9-F1
#
_cell.length_a   1.000
_cell.length_b   1.000
_cell.length_c   1.000
_cell.angle_alpha   90.00
_cell.angle_beta   90.00
_cell.angle_gamma   90.00
#
_symmetry.space_group_name_H-M   'P 1'
#
loop_
_entity.id
_entity.type
_entity.pdbx_description
1 polymer ?
#
loop_
_entity_poly.entity_id
_entity_poly.type
_entity_poly.pdbx_seq_one_letter_code
_entity_poly.pdbx_strand_id
1 'polypeptide(L)' 'MDVLGARKFNTVKVPGKSAIQFGSSGLYEHKHIAVVNPNNYQIIVVTLSQISSSKNDAVYRRAYEHILKSITFN' A
#
# COMPACT_ATOMS: atom_id res chain seq x y z
N MET A 1 -12.36 18.72 15.71
CA MET A 1 -12.52 17.53 14.85
C MET A 1 -11.14 17.19 14.33
N ASP A 2 -10.58 16.07 14.78
CA ASP A 2 -9.26 15.64 14.36
C ASP A 2 -9.38 15.06 12.94
N VAL A 3 -8.96 15.84 11.93
CA VAL A 3 -9.13 15.54 10.49
C VAL A 3 -8.18 14.41 10.03
N LEU A 4 -7.40 13.88 10.97
CA LEU A 4 -6.43 12.80 10.76
C LEU A 4 -6.84 11.59 11.59
N GLY A 5 -8.03 11.05 11.35
CA GLY A 5 -8.40 9.72 11.87
C GLY A 5 -7.23 8.77 11.64
N ALA A 6 -6.61 8.31 12.73
CA ALA A 6 -5.27 7.74 12.77
C ALA A 6 -4.93 6.90 11.52
N ARG A 7 -4.26 7.51 10.54
CA ARG A 7 -3.77 6.82 9.35
C ARG A 7 -2.63 5.94 9.82
N LYS A 8 -2.95 4.72 10.25
CA LYS A 8 -1.98 3.76 10.79
C LYS A 8 -1.00 3.41 9.68
N PHE A 9 0.20 3.96 9.77
CA PHE A 9 1.36 3.46 9.03
C PHE A 9 1.72 2.10 9.61
N ASN A 10 1.82 1.10 8.74
CA ASN A 10 2.21 -0.25 9.14
C ASN A 10 3.40 -0.69 8.31
N THR A 11 4.40 -1.27 8.96
CA THR A 11 5.50 -1.92 8.25
C THR A 11 4.99 -3.21 7.62
N VAL A 12 5.21 -3.38 6.33
CA VAL A 12 4.93 -4.61 5.59
C VAL A 12 6.20 -5.15 4.96
N LYS A 13 6.22 -6.46 4.69
CA LYS A 13 7.35 -7.11 4.03
C LYS A 13 7.07 -7.23 2.54
N VAL A 14 8.03 -6.82 1.73
CA VAL A 14 8.15 -7.16 0.31
C VAL A 14 9.41 -8.03 0.15
N PRO A 15 9.59 -8.77 -0.95
CA PRO A 15 10.79 -9.57 -1.17
C PRO A 15 12.09 -8.81 -0.87
N GLY A 16 12.83 -9.29 0.13
CA GLY A 16 14.12 -8.74 0.56
C GLY A 16 14.10 -7.40 1.31
N LYS A 17 12.92 -6.79 1.59
CA LYS A 17 12.85 -5.44 2.19
C LYS A 17 11.61 -5.20 3.06
N SER A 18 11.72 -4.15 3.88
CA SER A 18 10.58 -3.52 4.54
C SER A 18 10.02 -2.39 3.68
N ALA A 19 8.70 -2.28 3.67
CA ALA A 19 7.96 -1.19 3.05
C ALA A 19 6.96 -0.62 4.07
N ILE A 20 6.47 0.59 3.81
CA ILE A 20 5.47 1.26 4.64
C ILE A 20 4.12 1.21 3.93
N GLN A 21 3.14 0.57 4.57
CA GLN A 21 1.75 0.59 4.14
C GLN A 21 1.00 1.71 4.86
N PHE A 22 0.19 2.46 4.14
CA PHE A 22 -0.75 3.41 4.71
C PHE A 22 -2.03 3.50 3.88
N GLY A 23 -3.13 3.91 4.53
CA GLY A 23 -4.41 4.12 3.86
C GLY A 23 -4.70 5.59 3.65
N SER A 24 -5.46 5.90 2.60
CA SER A 24 -6.14 7.19 2.46
C SER A 24 -7.56 7.00 1.97
N SER A 25 -8.43 7.92 2.33
CA SER A 25 -9.86 7.91 1.97
C SER A 25 -10.23 9.20 1.24
N GLY A 26 -11.13 9.08 0.28
CA GLY A 26 -11.67 10.16 -0.56
C GLY A 26 -12.96 9.70 -1.23
N LEU A 27 -13.07 9.85 -2.56
CA LEU A 27 -14.14 9.20 -3.35
C LEU A 27 -14.05 7.66 -3.29
N TYR A 28 -12.83 7.13 -3.09
CA TYR A 28 -12.53 5.71 -2.93
C TYR A 28 -11.62 5.50 -1.72
N GLU A 29 -11.58 4.25 -1.24
CA GLU A 29 -10.57 3.83 -0.27
C GLU A 29 -9.29 3.44 -1.02
N HIS A 30 -8.14 3.91 -0.55
CA HIS A 30 -6.85 3.64 -1.17
C HIS A 30 -5.91 2.97 -0.17
N LYS A 31 -5.17 1.95 -0.63
CA LYS A 31 -3.98 1.47 0.05
C LYS A 31 -2.75 1.89 -0.74
N HIS A 32 -1.76 2.36 -0.01
CA HIS A 32 -0.47 2.76 -0.53
C HIS A 32 0.61 1.88 0.05
N ILE A 33 1.62 1.58 -0.76
CA ILE A 33 2.87 0.93 -0.37
C ILE A 33 4.00 1.85 -0.78
N ALA A 34 4.74 2.38 0.20
CA ALA A 34 5.97 3.12 -0.03
C ALA A 34 7.16 2.19 0.21
N VAL A 35 8.06 2.11 -0.77
CA VAL A 35 9.28 1.31 -0.71
C VAL A 35 10.46 2.13 -1.23
N VAL A 36 11.64 1.94 -0.63
CA VAL A 36 12.87 2.60 -1.06
C VAL A 36 13.61 1.67 -2.01
N ASN A 37 13.93 2.16 -3.20
CA ASN A 37 14.83 1.50 -4.12
C ASN A 37 16.26 1.50 -3.53
N PRO A 38 16.88 0.33 -3.30
CA PRO A 38 18.21 0.25 -2.71
C PRO A 38 19.31 0.83 -3.58
N ASN A 39 19.14 0.82 -4.90
CA ASN A 39 20.22 1.10 -5.83
C ASN A 39 20.44 2.60 -6.02
N ASN A 40 19.40 3.40 -5.79
CA ASN A 40 19.44 4.84 -6.02
C ASN A 40 18.66 5.66 -4.98
N TYR A 41 18.20 5.04 -3.90
CA TYR A 41 17.45 5.65 -2.80
C TYR A 41 16.14 6.36 -3.21
N GLN A 42 15.61 6.09 -4.41
CA GLN A 42 14.32 6.63 -4.82
C GLN A 42 13.19 6.02 -4.01
N ILE A 43 12.25 6.87 -3.61
CA ILE A 43 11.01 6.43 -2.96
C ILE A 43 9.99 6.13 -4.05
N ILE A 44 9.50 4.90 -4.07
CA ILE A 44 8.45 4.45 -4.98
C ILE A 44 7.18 4.25 -4.17
N VAL A 45 6.08 4.87 -4.61
CA VAL A 45 4.76 4.74 -4.00
C VAL A 45 3.82 4.04 -4.97
N VAL A 46 3.37 2.85 -4.61
CA VAL A 46 2.34 2.11 -5.36
C VAL A 46 1.00 2.34 -4.68
N THR A 47 -0.01 2.73 -5.46
CA THR A 47 -1.36 3.00 -4.96
C THR A 47 -2.36 2.04 -5.59
N LEU A 48 -3.18 1.41 -4.76
CA LEU A 48 -4.29 0.56 -5.17
C LEU A 48 -5.61 1.11 -4.64
N SER A 49 -6.45 1.57 -5.58
CA SER A 49 -7.78 2.12 -5.30
C SER A 49 -8.81 1.00 -5.21
N GLN A 50 -9.60 0.99 -4.15
CA GLN A 50 -10.73 0.09 -3.98
C GLN A 50 -11.98 0.76 -4.55
N ILE A 51 -12.44 0.26 -5.70
CA ILE A 51 -13.56 0.87 -6.45
C ILE A 51 -14.92 0.56 -5.78
N SER A 52 -15.00 -0.52 -4.97
CA SER A 52 -16.23 -0.92 -4.26
C SER A 52 -16.17 -0.59 -2.76
N SER A 53 -17.26 -0.02 -2.22
CA SER A 53 -17.40 0.35 -0.79
C SER A 53 -17.55 -0.86 0.15
N SER A 54 -17.53 -2.09 -0.37
CA SER A 54 -17.64 -3.29 0.44
C SER A 54 -16.30 -3.58 1.12
N LYS A 55 -16.25 -3.56 2.46
CA LYS A 55 -15.05 -3.86 3.26
C LYS A 55 -14.46 -5.27 3.06
N ASN A 56 -15.04 -6.07 2.16
CA ASN A 56 -14.75 -7.48 1.99
C ASN A 56 -14.50 -7.86 0.52
N ASP A 57 -13.86 -6.96 -0.24
CA ASP A 57 -13.47 -7.26 -1.61
C ASP A 57 -12.26 -8.22 -1.62
N ALA A 58 -12.54 -9.52 -1.69
CA ALA A 58 -11.53 -10.57 -1.73
C ALA A 58 -10.60 -10.43 -2.95
N VAL A 59 -11.09 -9.83 -4.05
CA VAL A 59 -10.28 -9.58 -5.26
C VAL A 59 -9.29 -8.46 -4.98
N TYR A 60 -9.74 -7.37 -4.36
CA TYR A 60 -8.86 -6.28 -3.93
C TYR A 60 -7.74 -6.78 -3.00
N ARG A 61 -8.09 -7.61 -2.00
CA ARG A 61 -7.09 -8.19 -1.09
C ARG A 61 -6.08 -9.07 -1.82
N ARG A 62 -6.54 -9.95 -2.72
CA ARG A 62 -5.65 -10.79 -3.53
C ARG A 62 -4.73 -9.94 -4.41
N ALA A 63 -5.27 -8.96 -5.12
CA ALA A 63 -4.47 -8.06 -5.96
C ALA A 63 -3.39 -7.34 -5.14
N TYR A 64 -3.75 -6.84 -3.97
CA TYR A 64 -2.82 -6.23 -3.03
C TYR A 64 -1.69 -7.18 -2.59
N GLU A 65 -2.03 -8.42 -2.21
CA GLU A 65 -1.04 -9.43 -1.83
C GLU A 65 -0.12 -9.82 -3.00
N HIS A 66 -0.65 -9.88 -4.22
CA HIS A 66 0.14 -10.14 -5.42
C HIS A 66 1.13 -9.00 -5.70
N ILE A 67 0.71 -7.74 -5.58
CA ILE A 67 1.59 -6.57 -5.70
C ILE A 67 2.75 -6.64 -4.70
N LEU A 68 2.46 -6.93 -3.43
CA LEU A 68 3.52 -7.05 -2.41
C LEU A 68 4.56 -8.11 -2.75
N LYS A 69 4.12 -9.24 -3.34
CA LYS A 69 5.00 -10.34 -3.75
C LYS A 69 5.74 -10.06 -5.05
N SER A 70 5.23 -9.17 -5.91
CA SER A 70 5.83 -8.88 -7.22
C SER A 70 6.81 -7.71 -7.19
N ILE A 71 6.86 -6.93 -6.10
CA ILE A 71 7.86 -5.87 -5.94
C ILE A 71 9.25 -6.51 -5.82
N THR A 72 10.06 -6.31 -6.84
CA THR A 72 11.47 -6.70 -6.89
C THR A 72 12.30 -5.49 -7.33
N PHE A 73 13.58 -5.52 -6.98
CA PHE A 73 14.57 -4.54 -7.41
C PHE A 73 15.67 -5.30 -8.13
N ASN A 74 16.00 -4.87 -9.34
CA ASN A 74 17.13 -5.36 -10.12
C ASN A 74 18.34 -4.50 -9.82
#